data_AF-A0A1Q7IGQ8-F1
#
_entry.id   AF-A0A1Q7IGQ8-F1
#
_cell.length_a   1.000
_cell.length_b   1.000
_cell.length_c   1.000
_cell.angle_alpha   90.00
_cell.angle_beta   90.00
_cell.angle_gamma   90.00
#
_symmetry.space_group_name_H-M   'P 1'
#
loop_
_entity.id
_entity.type
_entity.pdbx_description
1 polymer ?
#
loop_
_entity_poly.entity_id
_entity_poly.type
_entity_poly.pdbx_seq_one_letter_code
_entity_poly.pdbx_strand_id
1 'polypeptide(L)' 'MKKNEPPSVWGSLAMVGQLGLVIAIPLVLGYLGGTYLDGLTNTKVYLYLGLLLGLVVGVFGAYRLLSPYLKK' A
#
# COMPACT_ATOMS: atom_id res chain seq x y z
N MET A 1 11.56 28.01 -20.23
CA MET A 1 10.21 28.26 -19.67
C MET A 1 9.62 26.91 -19.27
N LYS A 2 9.48 26.61 -17.97
CA LYS A 2 8.85 25.37 -17.49
C LYS A 2 7.35 25.50 -17.72
N LYS A 3 6.84 24.70 -18.65
CA LYS A 3 5.43 24.69 -19.06
C LYS A 3 4.58 24.30 -17.86
N ASN A 4 3.77 25.25 -17.38
CA ASN A 4 2.68 25.01 -16.44
C ASN A 4 1.62 24.22 -17.20
N GLU A 5 1.83 22.92 -17.35
CA GLU A 5 0.78 22.02 -17.79
C GLU A 5 -0.19 21.88 -16.61
N PRO A 6 -1.50 22.10 -16.79
CA PRO A 6 -2.47 21.76 -15.74
C PRO A 6 -2.20 20.30 -15.34
N PRO A 7 -2.30 19.91 -14.06
CA PRO A 7 -2.05 18.54 -13.64
C PRO A 7 -2.88 17.64 -14.55
N SER A 8 -2.21 16.93 -15.47
CA SER A 8 -2.90 16.10 -16.44
C SER A 8 -3.75 15.16 -15.62
N VAL A 9 -5.06 15.13 -15.85
CA VAL A 9 -6.00 14.27 -15.10
C VAL A 9 -5.47 12.83 -15.06
N TRP A 10 -4.79 12.42 -16.14
CA TRP A 10 -4.04 11.17 -16.26
C TRP A 10 -2.88 11.01 -15.27
N GLY A 11 -2.10 12.07 -15.02
CA GLY A 11 -1.01 12.06 -14.04
C GLY A 11 -1.51 11.95 -12.61
N SER A 12 -2.57 12.67 -12.26
CA SER A 12 -3.22 12.55 -10.94
C SER A 12 -3.82 11.15 -10.74
N LEU A 13 -4.47 10.60 -11.77
CA LEU A 13 -5.01 9.24 -11.74
C LEU A 13 -3.91 8.18 -11.60
N ALA A 14 -2.78 8.36 -12.30
CA ALA A 14 -1.63 7.48 -12.18
C ALA A 14 -1.01 7.53 -10.76
N MET A 15 -0.89 8.72 -10.16
CA MET A 15 -0.41 8.84 -8.77
C MET A 15 -1.33 8.15 -7.77
N VAL A 16 -2.65 8.36 -7.89
CA VAL A 16 -3.64 7.71 -7.01
C VAL A 16 -3.61 6.19 -7.21
N GLY A 17 -3.53 5.72 -8.46
CA GLY A 17 -3.40 4.30 -8.77
C GLY A 17 -2.12 3.69 -8.18
N GLN A 18 -0.99 4.38 -8.29
CA GLN A 18 0.27 3.92 -7.73
C GLN A 18 0.23 3.87 -6.20
N LEU A 19 -0.34 4.87 -5.54
CA LEU A 19 -0.56 4.86 -4.09
C LEU A 19 -1.49 3.71 -3.67
N GLY A 20 -2.57 3.50 -4.41
CA GLY A 20 -3.49 2.38 -4.20
C GLY A 20 -2.78 1.03 -4.29
N LEU A 21 -1.96 0.81 -5.31
CA LEU A 21 -1.19 -0.44 -5.48
C LEU A 21 -0.16 -0.64 -4.37
N VAL A 22 0.50 0.43 -3.93
CA VAL A 22 1.52 0.37 -2.86
C VAL A 22 0.92 -0.06 -1.52
N ILE A 23 -0.36 0.22 -1.28
CA ILE A 23 -1.09 -0.24 -0.09
C ILE A 23 -1.74 -1.59 -0.34
N ALA A 24 -2.37 -1.78 -1.50
CA ALA A 24 -3.12 -2.98 -1.83
C ALA A 24 -2.23 -4.24 -1.92
N ILE A 25 -1.05 -4.14 -2.53
CA ILE A 25 -0.11 -5.26 -2.67
C ILE A 25 0.29 -5.85 -1.30
N PRO A 26 0.84 -5.09 -0.34
CA PRO A 26 1.21 -5.62 0.95
C PRO A 26 0.01 -6.05 1.81
N LEU A 27 -1.17 -5.45 1.64
CA LEU A 27 -2.39 -5.94 2.28
C LEU A 27 -2.81 -7.32 1.76
N VAL A 28 -2.84 -7.51 0.44
CA VAL A 28 -3.17 -8.80 -0.17
C VAL A 28 -2.13 -9.85 0.20
N LEU A 29 -0.84 -9.51 0.17
CA LEU A 29 0.23 -10.41 0.61
C LEU A 29 0.12 -10.77 2.10
N GLY A 30 -0.16 -9.79 2.96
CA GLY A 30 -0.37 -10.00 4.39
C GLY A 30 -1.59 -10.88 4.68
N TYR A 31 -2.68 -10.68 3.93
CA TYR A 31 -3.88 -11.51 4.02
C TYR A 31 -3.62 -12.95 3.55
N LEU A 32 -2.98 -13.15 2.39
CA LEU A 32 -2.65 -14.48 1.87
C LEU A 32 -1.64 -15.22 2.76
N GLY A 33 -0.60 -14.53 3.23
CA GLY A 33 0.36 -15.11 4.17
C GLY A 33 -0.26 -15.43 5.53
N GLY A 34 -1.10 -14.52 6.03
CA GLY A 34 -1.82 -14.69 7.30
C GLY A 34 -2.81 -15.85 7.25
N THR A 35 -3.61 -15.95 6.18
CA THR A 35 -4.56 -17.07 5.97
C THR A 35 -3.86 -18.42 5.77
N TYR A 36 -2.71 -18.45 5.08
CA TYR A 36 -1.92 -19.67 4.95
C TYR A 36 -1.40 -20.17 6.30
N LEU A 37 -0.87 -19.26 7.13
CA LEU A 37 -0.38 -19.60 8.47
C LEU A 37 -1.53 -19.97 9.43
N ASP A 38 -2.66 -19.28 9.36
CA ASP A 38 -3.91 -19.61 10.06
C ASP A 38 -4.35 -21.06 9.82
N GLY A 39 -4.23 -21.51 8.56
CA GLY A 39 -4.58 -22.86 8.14
C GLY A 39 -3.69 -23.94 8.78
N LEU A 40 -2.42 -23.62 9.09
CA LEU A 40 -1.53 -24.54 9.79
C LEU A 40 -1.83 -24.63 11.28
N THR A 41 -2.20 -23.52 11.93
CA THR A 41 -2.33 -23.46 13.39
C THR A 41 -3.78 -23.55 13.89
N ASN A 42 -4.77 -23.66 12.99
CA ASN A 42 -6.21 -23.64 13.29
C ASN A 42 -6.65 -22.45 14.18
N THR A 43 -5.89 -21.36 14.16
CA THR A 43 -6.09 -20.19 15.04
C THR A 43 -6.03 -18.92 14.22
N LYS A 44 -7.04 -18.04 14.36
CA LYS A 44 -7.21 -16.80 13.57
C LYS A 44 -6.18 -15.69 13.80
N VAL A 45 -5.23 -15.95 14.69
CA VAL A 45 -4.30 -14.94 15.21
C VAL A 45 -3.29 -14.52 14.14
N TYR A 46 -2.91 -15.45 13.25
CA TYR A 46 -1.93 -15.19 12.21
C TYR A 46 -2.50 -14.40 11.03
N LEU A 47 -3.79 -14.57 10.74
CA LEU A 47 -4.51 -13.69 9.82
C LEU A 47 -4.50 -12.26 10.32
N TYR A 48 -4.87 -12.01 11.59
CA TYR A 48 -4.87 -10.66 12.15
C TYR A 48 -3.45 -10.06 12.18
N LEU A 49 -2.43 -10.84 12.56
CA LEU A 49 -1.03 -10.41 12.53
C LEU A 49 -0.53 -10.11 11.11
N GLY A 50 -0.83 -10.98 10.15
CA GLY A 50 -0.45 -10.81 8.75
C GLY A 50 -1.12 -9.59 8.12
N LEU A 51 -2.40 -9.35 8.43
CA LEU A 51 -3.12 -8.16 8.00
C LEU A 51 -2.57 -6.90 8.64
N LEU A 52 -2.26 -6.94 9.95
CA LEU A 52 -1.72 -5.79 10.69
C LEU A 52 -0.30 -5.44 10.21
N LEU A 53 0.55 -6.44 9.97
CA LEU A 53 1.85 -6.25 9.33
C LEU A 53 1.70 -5.73 7.89
N GLY A 54 0.81 -6.31 7.08
CA GLY A 54 0.53 -5.86 5.72
C GLY A 54 0.04 -4.41 5.67
N LEU A 55 -0.79 -4.01 6.63
CA LEU A 55 -1.26 -2.63 6.79
C LEU A 55 -0.10 -1.69 7.16
N VAL A 56 0.72 -2.04 8.16
CA VAL A 56 1.86 -1.22 8.59
C VAL A 56 2.85 -1.04 7.43
N VAL A 57 3.18 -2.11 6.72
CA VAL A 57 4.09 -2.07 5.57
C VAL A 57 3.47 -1.26 4.41
N GLY A 58 2.18 -1.43 4.13
CA GLY A 58 1.48 -0.68 3.09
C GLY A 58 1.40 0.82 3.38
N VAL A 59 1.06 1.19 4.61
CA VAL A 59 1.03 2.59 5.05
C VAL A 59 2.44 3.18 5.03
N PHE A 60 3.46 2.45 5.50
CA PHE A 60 4.85 2.91 5.46
C PHE A 60 5.35 3.08 4.01
N GLY A 61 5.00 2.16 3.12
CA GLY A 61 5.30 2.24 1.69
C GLY A 61 4.65 3.46 1.03
N ALA A 62 3.36 3.70 1.34
CA ALA A 62 2.64 4.87 0.85
C ALA A 62 3.25 6.16 1.40
N TYR A 63 3.61 6.20 2.68
CA TYR A 63 4.26 7.36 3.30
C TYR A 63 5.62 7.63 2.69
N ARG A 64 6.41 6.59 2.40
CA ARG A 64 7.70 6.70 1.70
C ARG A 64 7.54 7.28 0.30
N LEU A 65 6.51 6.87 -0.44
CA LEU A 65 6.19 7.41 -1.76
C LEU A 65 5.65 8.83 -1.72
N LEU A 66 4.91 9.20 -0.66
CA LEU A 66 4.31 10.52 -0.52
C LEU A 66 5.30 11.54 0.07
N SER A 67 6.27 11.10 0.88
CA SER A 67 7.29 11.95 1.51
C SER A 67 8.06 12.90 0.57
N PRO A 68 8.42 12.52 -0.68
CA PRO A 68 9.10 13.42 -1.61
C PRO A 68 8.15 14.47 -2.19
N TYR A 69 6.85 14.18 -2.23
CA TYR A 69 5.81 15.10 -2.72
C TYR A 69 5.37 16.08 -1.64
N LEU A 70 5.40 15.68 -0.36
CA LEU A 70 5.03 16.54 0.77
C LEU A 70 6.13 17.54 1.17
N LYS A 71 7.41 17.25 0.87
CA LYS A 71 8.57 18.07 1.28
C LYS A 71 8.87 19.23 0.31
N LYS A 72 7.89 19.69 -0.45
CA LYS A 72 8.07 20.70 -1.50
C LYS A 72 7.38 22.01 -1.15
#